data_AF-A0A950DJ07-F1
#
_entry.id   AF-A0A950DJ07-F1
#
_cell.length_a   1.000
_cell.length_b   1.000
_cell.length_c   1.000
_cell.angle_alpha   90.00
_cell.angle_beta   90.00
_cell.angle_gamma   90.00
#
_symmetry.space_group_name_H-M   'P 1'
#
loop_
_entity.id
_entity.type
_entity.pdbx_description
1 polymer ?
#
loop_
_entity_poly.entity_id
_entity_poly.type
_entity_poly.pdbx_seq_one_letter_code
_entity_poly.pdbx_strand_id
1 'polypeptide(L)'
;WDQLDGKTAWPLGPDGRHPLRDLFLDDFQILDLAHPFAPGNFLEIERAILADQPHQSAGGRWLDDDIFDELLTLMVNGGRGERFGDGVNAPTKPASKTFPYVREPNKRADLPLPAFVTGG
;
A
#
# COMPACT_ATOMS: atom_id res chain seq x y z
N TRP A 1 4.60 -6.16 -14.79
CA TRP A 1 3.89 -6.90 -15.86
C TRP A 1 2.74 -7.63 -15.22
N ASP A 2 1.52 -7.15 -15.41
CA ASP A 2 0.33 -8.02 -15.32
C ASP A 2 -0.64 -7.83 -16.51
N GLN A 3 -0.49 -6.74 -17.29
CA GLN A 3 -1.35 -6.39 -18.43
C GLN A 3 -2.84 -6.42 -18.11
N LEU A 4 -3.25 -6.22 -16.84
CA LEU A 4 -4.66 -6.15 -16.44
C LEU A 4 -5.42 -5.07 -17.22
N ASP A 5 -4.73 -4.00 -17.63
CA ASP A 5 -5.26 -2.91 -18.45
C ASP A 5 -4.86 -2.97 -19.94
N GLY A 6 -4.17 -4.05 -20.36
CA GLY A 6 -3.65 -4.23 -21.72
C GLY A 6 -2.50 -3.29 -22.10
N LYS A 7 -1.90 -2.56 -21.16
CA LYS A 7 -0.79 -1.62 -21.39
C LYS A 7 0.46 -2.03 -20.62
N THR A 8 1.60 -1.53 -21.10
CA THR A 8 2.88 -1.69 -20.41
C THR A 8 3.22 -0.41 -19.67
N ALA A 9 2.89 -0.34 -18.37
CA ALA A 9 3.27 0.79 -17.53
C ALA A 9 4.78 0.83 -17.22
N TRP A 10 5.41 -0.35 -17.13
CA TRP A 10 6.79 -0.54 -16.69
C TRP A 10 7.60 -1.31 -17.74
N PRO A 11 8.12 -0.63 -18.79
CA PRO A 11 9.04 -1.26 -19.73
C PRO A 11 10.34 -1.66 -19.02
N LEU A 12 10.94 -2.77 -19.43
CA LEU A 12 12.24 -3.20 -18.88
C LEU A 12 13.32 -2.16 -19.17
N GLY A 13 14.24 -1.99 -18.22
CA GLY A 13 15.42 -1.13 -18.40
C GLY A 13 16.43 -1.71 -19.41
N PRO A 14 17.47 -0.94 -19.77
CA PRO A 14 18.52 -1.38 -20.69
C PRO A 14 19.25 -2.66 -20.27
N ASP A 15 19.24 -2.96 -18.98
CA ASP A 15 19.82 -4.16 -18.35
C ASP A 15 18.83 -5.32 -18.19
N GLY A 16 17.61 -5.17 -18.72
CA GLY A 16 16.54 -6.17 -18.64
C GLY A 16 15.82 -6.24 -17.30
N ARG A 17 16.10 -5.34 -16.35
CA ARG A 17 15.49 -5.35 -15.02
C ARG A 17 14.15 -4.61 -14.99
N HIS A 18 13.26 -5.06 -14.11
CA HIS A 18 11.99 -4.38 -13.87
C HIS A 18 12.23 -3.02 -13.18
N PRO A 19 11.61 -1.92 -13.61
CA PRO A 19 11.82 -0.59 -13.02
C PRO A 19 11.55 -0.52 -11.51
N LEU A 20 10.55 -1.27 -11.03
CA LEU A 20 10.20 -1.33 -9.60
C LEU A 20 11.07 -2.29 -8.77
N ARG A 21 12.09 -2.93 -9.35
CA ARG A 21 12.88 -3.94 -8.64
C ARG A 21 13.52 -3.37 -7.38
N ASP A 22 14.23 -2.26 -7.52
CA ASP A 22 14.98 -1.68 -6.39
C ASP A 22 14.03 -1.15 -5.33
N LEU A 23 12.93 -0.49 -5.73
CA LEU A 23 11.85 -0.09 -4.82
C LEU A 23 11.35 -1.22 -3.90
N PHE A 24 11.22 -2.44 -4.41
CA PHE A 24 10.71 -3.57 -3.63
C PHE A 24 11.78 -4.40 -2.93
N LEU A 25 13.02 -4.38 -3.41
CA LEU A 25 14.14 -5.05 -2.75
C LEU A 25 14.70 -4.22 -1.60
N ASP A 26 14.66 -2.90 -1.75
CA ASP A 26 15.02 -1.93 -0.73
C ASP A 26 13.87 -1.85 0.29
N ASP A 27 13.84 -2.81 1.22
CA ASP A 27 12.79 -2.97 2.24
C ASP A 27 12.93 -1.92 3.37
N PHE A 28 12.75 -0.65 3.03
CA PHE A 28 12.65 0.44 3.97
C PHE A 28 11.54 1.41 3.59
N GLN A 29 11.04 2.13 4.58
CA GLN A 29 10.06 3.19 4.40
C GLN A 29 10.74 4.55 4.53
N ILE A 30 10.58 5.40 3.52
CA ILE A 30 11.09 6.78 3.55
C ILE A 30 10.04 7.70 4.15
N LEU A 31 10.47 8.61 5.02
CA LEU A 31 9.66 9.71 5.52
C LEU A 31 10.39 11.04 5.39
N ASP A 32 9.67 12.09 5.03
CA ASP A 32 10.15 13.48 5.09
C ASP A 32 9.33 14.30 6.09
N LEU A 33 9.91 14.52 7.26
CA LEU A 33 9.24 15.22 8.36
C LEU A 33 9.07 16.72 8.13
N ALA A 34 9.62 17.28 7.04
CA ALA A 34 9.39 18.67 6.66
C ALA A 34 8.03 18.88 5.97
N HIS A 35 7.36 17.81 5.55
CA HIS A 35 6.08 17.86 4.84
C HIS A 35 4.90 17.40 5.73
N PRO A 36 3.66 17.79 5.39
CA PRO A 36 2.48 17.34 6.12
C PRO A 36 2.24 15.83 6.00
N PHE A 37 1.74 15.22 7.09
CA PHE A 37 1.23 13.85 7.06
C PHE A 37 -0.19 13.81 6.49
N ALA A 38 -0.45 12.89 5.57
CA ALA A 38 -1.77 12.70 4.97
C ALA A 38 -2.03 11.20 4.73
N PRO A 39 -3.27 10.71 4.90
CA PRO A 39 -3.62 9.35 4.50
C PRO A 39 -3.57 9.19 2.97
N GLY A 40 -3.48 7.95 2.49
CA GLY A 40 -3.46 7.62 1.06
C GLY A 40 -2.15 7.99 0.36
N ASN A 41 -1.08 8.21 1.12
CA ASN A 41 0.23 8.62 0.60
C ASN A 41 1.25 7.47 0.59
N PHE A 42 0.77 6.22 0.57
CA PHE A 42 1.64 5.05 0.47
C PHE A 42 2.59 5.18 -0.73
N LEU A 43 3.89 4.99 -0.48
CA LEU A 43 4.98 5.15 -1.45
C LEU A 43 5.00 6.50 -2.17
N GLU A 44 4.48 7.59 -1.59
CA GLU A 44 4.36 8.86 -2.30
C GLU A 44 5.72 9.46 -2.70
N ILE A 45 6.73 9.39 -1.82
CA ILE A 45 8.09 9.88 -2.12
C ILE A 45 8.72 9.06 -3.24
N GLU A 46 8.60 7.74 -3.16
CA GLU A 46 9.15 6.80 -4.12
C GLU A 46 8.47 6.93 -5.49
N ARG A 47 7.15 7.13 -5.50
CA ARG A 47 6.38 7.43 -6.71
C ARG A 47 6.76 8.78 -7.31
N ALA A 48 7.00 9.81 -6.49
CA ALA A 48 7.45 11.12 -6.95
C ALA A 48 8.83 11.02 -7.63
N ILE A 49 9.77 10.27 -7.04
CA ILE A 49 11.08 9.98 -7.63
C ILE A 49 10.93 9.25 -8.98
N LEU A 50 10.07 8.23 -9.04
CA LEU A 50 9.81 7.50 -10.30
C LEU A 50 9.18 8.39 -11.39
N ALA A 51 8.43 9.41 -11.00
CA ALA A 51 7.79 10.35 -11.91
C ALA A 51 8.65 11.59 -12.24
N ASP A 52 9.85 11.70 -11.67
CA ASP A 52 10.70 12.91 -11.75
C ASP A 52 9.92 14.18 -11.31
N GLN A 53 9.24 14.08 -10.17
CA GLN A 53 8.45 15.15 -9.55
C GLN A 53 8.84 15.36 -8.09
N PRO A 54 8.66 16.57 -7.53
CA PRO A 54 8.78 16.77 -6.09
C PRO A 54 7.63 16.06 -5.35
N HIS A 55 7.95 15.39 -4.24
CA HIS A 55 6.95 14.87 -3.32
C HIS A 55 6.26 16.00 -2.56
N GLN A 56 5.03 15.77 -2.11
CA GLN A 56 4.18 16.77 -1.46
C GLN A 56 3.80 16.41 -0.02
N SER A 57 4.05 15.17 0.40
CA SER A 57 3.67 14.66 1.70
C SER A 57 4.87 14.11 2.47
N ALA A 58 4.66 13.80 3.75
CA ALA A 58 5.69 13.14 4.54
C ALA A 58 6.01 11.70 4.08
N GLY A 59 5.28 11.14 3.11
CA GLY A 59 5.37 9.74 2.71
C GLY A 59 4.91 8.77 3.81
N GLY A 60 5.44 7.55 3.75
CA GLY A 60 5.19 6.52 4.76
C GLY A 60 4.02 5.57 4.45
N ARG A 61 3.56 4.85 5.48
CA ARG A 61 2.39 3.98 5.45
C ARG A 61 1.51 4.33 6.63
N TRP A 62 0.32 4.85 6.36
CA TRP A 62 -0.62 5.10 7.43
C TRP A 62 -1.27 3.82 7.92
N LEU A 63 -1.59 3.77 9.21
CA LEU A 63 -2.14 2.57 9.82
C LEU A 63 -3.46 2.18 9.13
N ASP A 64 -4.31 3.17 8.86
CA ASP A 64 -5.62 3.02 8.22
C ASP A 64 -5.58 3.11 6.69
N ASP A 65 -4.38 3.20 6.08
CA ASP A 65 -4.26 3.27 4.63
C ASP A 65 -4.60 1.94 3.95
N ASP A 66 -5.30 2.08 2.84
CA ASP A 66 -5.51 1.04 1.85
C ASP A 66 -4.33 0.97 0.90
N ILE A 67 -3.24 0.40 1.41
CA ILE A 67 -1.98 0.31 0.68
C ILE A 67 -2.04 -0.64 -0.51
N PHE A 68 -2.95 -1.62 -0.48
CA PHE A 68 -2.97 -2.68 -1.49
C PHE A 68 -3.50 -2.14 -2.80
N ASP A 69 -4.52 -1.29 -2.75
CA ASP A 69 -5.03 -0.60 -3.91
C ASP A 69 -3.99 0.37 -4.51
N GLU A 70 -3.25 1.11 -3.67
CA GLU A 70 -2.16 1.97 -4.15
C GLU A 70 -1.02 1.15 -4.79
N LEU A 71 -0.64 0.04 -4.16
CA LEU A 71 0.38 -0.87 -4.68
C LEU A 71 -0.06 -1.51 -6.00
N LEU A 72 -1.30 -2.01 -6.08
CA LEU A 72 -1.86 -2.64 -7.26
C LEU A 72 -1.95 -1.64 -8.41
N THR A 73 -2.46 -0.44 -8.13
CA THR A 73 -2.50 0.65 -9.10
C THR A 73 -1.09 0.99 -9.60
N LEU A 74 -0.11 1.10 -8.69
CA LEU A 74 1.29 1.32 -9.08
C LEU A 74 1.82 0.20 -9.98
N MET A 75 1.61 -1.06 -9.63
CA MET A 75 2.12 -2.21 -10.40
C MET A 75 1.46 -2.35 -11.78
N VAL A 76 0.16 -2.09 -11.87
CA VAL A 76 -0.63 -2.25 -13.11
C VAL A 76 -0.37 -1.09 -14.07
N ASN A 77 -0.68 0.14 -13.65
CA ASN A 77 -0.73 1.31 -14.55
C ASN A 77 0.30 2.40 -14.23
N GLY A 78 1.09 2.22 -13.17
CA GLY A 78 2.09 3.18 -12.73
C GLY A 78 1.52 4.35 -11.95
N GLY A 79 0.36 4.20 -11.29
CA GLY A 79 -0.31 5.29 -10.59
C GLY A 79 -1.09 6.23 -11.52
N ARG A 80 -1.43 5.78 -12.73
CA ARG A 80 -2.05 6.60 -13.78
C ARG A 80 -3.37 6.02 -14.24
N GLY A 81 -4.42 6.83 -14.25
CA GLY A 81 -5.73 6.41 -14.72
C GLY A 81 -6.58 5.82 -13.59
N GLU A 82 -7.29 4.72 -13.88
CA GLU A 82 -8.20 4.09 -12.92
C GLU A 82 -7.45 3.48 -11.73
N ARG A 83 -8.01 3.61 -10.53
CA ARG A 83 -7.49 2.96 -9.33
C ARG A 83 -7.94 1.50 -9.32
N PHE A 84 -7.01 0.59 -9.14
CA PHE A 84 -7.29 -0.84 -9.02
C PHE A 84 -7.46 -1.21 -7.56
N GLY A 85 -8.51 -1.98 -7.26
CA GLY A 85 -8.82 -2.39 -5.89
C GLY A 85 -8.89 -3.89 -5.69
N ASP A 86 -8.53 -4.34 -4.48
CA ASP A 86 -8.63 -5.74 -4.07
C ASP A 86 -10.02 -6.11 -3.51
N GLY A 87 -10.91 -5.12 -3.39
CA GLY A 87 -12.25 -5.24 -2.83
C GLY A 87 -12.36 -4.84 -1.36
N VAL A 88 -11.27 -4.40 -0.72
CA VAL A 88 -11.20 -4.00 0.69
C VAL A 88 -10.61 -2.59 0.84
N ASN A 89 -11.48 -1.58 0.84
CA ASN A 89 -11.04 -0.17 0.84
C ASN A 89 -10.54 0.36 2.20
N ALA A 90 -10.79 -0.36 3.30
CA ALA A 90 -10.48 0.12 4.62
C ALA A 90 -10.61 -1.00 5.68
N PRO A 91 -9.91 -0.86 6.81
CA PRO A 91 -10.21 -1.69 7.97
C PRO A 91 -11.62 -1.45 8.52
N THR A 92 -12.20 -2.49 9.10
CA THR A 92 -13.50 -2.41 9.79
C THR A 92 -13.49 -1.53 11.04
N LYS A 93 -12.31 -1.29 11.62
CA LYS A 93 -12.11 -0.44 12.79
C LYS A 93 -10.82 0.37 12.62
N PRO A 94 -10.81 1.66 13.02
CA PRO A 94 -9.61 2.48 12.94
C PRO A 94 -8.54 1.99 13.93
N ALA A 95 -7.28 2.29 13.63
CA ALA A 95 -6.18 2.08 14.56
C ALA A 95 -6.34 2.93 15.82
N SER A 96 -5.87 2.41 16.96
CA SER A 96 -5.82 3.20 18.18
C SER A 96 -4.87 4.39 18.01
N LYS A 97 -5.20 5.54 18.61
CA LYS A 97 -4.33 6.72 18.66
C LYS A 97 -3.35 6.69 19.85
N THR A 98 -3.39 5.64 20.66
CA THR A 98 -2.49 5.46 21.81
C THR A 98 -1.66 4.20 21.61
N PHE A 99 -0.36 4.29 21.93
CA PHE A 99 0.54 3.14 21.91
C PHE A 99 -0.07 1.95 22.66
N PRO A 100 -0.08 0.72 22.10
CA PRO A 100 0.70 0.25 20.94
C PRO A 100 0.04 0.45 19.56
N TYR A 101 -0.96 1.33 19.42
CA TYR A 101 -1.67 1.64 18.16
C TYR A 101 -2.43 0.44 17.54
N VAL A 102 -2.67 -0.59 18.35
CA VAL A 102 -3.36 -1.82 17.93
C VAL A 102 -4.86 -1.56 17.77
N ARG A 103 -5.44 -2.16 16.73
CA ARG A 103 -6.89 -2.15 16.48
C ARG A 103 -7.62 -3.08 17.42
N GLU A 104 -8.86 -2.73 17.75
CA GLU A 104 -9.74 -3.69 18.40
C GLU A 104 -9.99 -4.90 17.49
N PRO A 105 -10.02 -6.12 18.04
CA PRO A 105 -10.43 -7.30 17.29
C PRO A 105 -11.84 -7.16 16.71
N ASN A 106 -12.05 -7.72 15.53
CA ASN A 106 -13.40 -7.93 15.01
C ASN A 106 -14.10 -9.01 15.85
N LYS A 107 -15.33 -8.72 16.27
CA LYS A 107 -16.18 -9.71 16.94
C LYS A 107 -16.86 -10.53 15.86
N ARG A 108 -16.34 -11.74 15.60
CA ARG A 108 -16.97 -12.68 14.68
C ARG A 108 -18.01 -13.49 15.45
N ALA A 109 -19.28 -13.11 15.35
CA ALA A 109 -20.39 -13.79 16.01
C ALA A 109 -21.18 -14.71 15.06
N ASP A 110 -20.84 -14.69 13.77
CA ASP A 110 -21.55 -15.30 12.65
C ASP A 110 -20.99 -16.66 12.22
N LEU A 111 -19.80 -17.05 12.70
CA LEU A 111 -19.23 -18.37 12.45
C LEU A 111 -18.88 -19.08 13.76
N PRO A 112 -19.05 -20.42 13.82
CA PRO A 112 -18.63 -21.19 14.97
C PRO A 112 -17.12 -21.02 15.20
N LEU A 113 -16.72 -20.96 16.47
CA LEU A 113 -15.31 -20.95 16.84
C LEU A 113 -14.64 -22.22 16.30
N PRO A 114 -13.39 -22.12 15.78
CA PRO A 114 -12.65 -23.31 15.38
C PRO A 114 -12.49 -24.28 16.56
N ALA A 115 -12.56 -25.60 16.29
CA ALA A 115 -12.50 -26.64 17.33
C ALA A 115 -11.26 -26.55 18.24
N PHE A 116 -10.13 -26.06 17.70
CA PHE A 116 -8.89 -25.86 18.45
C PHE A 116 -8.96 -24.72 19.48
N VAL A 117 -9.91 -23.80 19.35
CA VAL A 117 -10.15 -22.70 20.31
C VAL A 117 -11.04 -23.17 21.46
N THR A 118 -11.91 -24.16 21.22
CA THR A 118 -12.90 -24.64 22.20
C THR A 118 -12.41 -25.77 23.09
N GLY A 119 -11.16 -26.24 22.92
CA GLY A 119 -10.54 -27.24 23.80
C GLY A 119 -11.24 -28.61 23.80
N GLY A 120 -11.73 -29.05 22.65
CA GLY A 120 -12.35 -30.37 22.45
C GLY A 120 -11.36 -31.44 22.05
#